data_AF-A0A841EPV0-F1
#
_entry.id   AF-A0A841EPV0-F1
#
_cell.length_a   1.000
_cell.length_b   1.000
_cell.length_c   1.000
_cell.angle_alpha   90.00
_cell.angle_beta   90.00
_cell.angle_gamma   90.00
#
_symmetry.space_group_name_H-M   'P 1'
#
loop_
_entity.id
_entity.type
_entity.pdbx_description
1 polymer ?
#
loop_
_entity_poly.entity_id
_entity_poly.type
_entity_poly.pdbx_seq_one_letter_code
_entity_poly.pdbx_strand_id
1 'polypeptide(L)'
;MFSESAQKIIDERFGGDAKAFVQAHIHSRRGALNWNDIITSEKVFPEYASTVDDIIERLLGYSPPTYLTLPYESFLRAVVYGYHNGSISQDEMLEQSEEYIKLIRNKDMEDYSYLYHSREEYQQYFEYLPEYKEVVKNRFTKFLGYEPKLEHSVIAEILTRECFVQDRFILQEGILSQADIRAITIIKYREVLIELGREEADKSPLIAMELRYRVLNTEN
;
A
#
# COMPACT_ATOMS: atom_id res chain seq x y z
N MET A 1 11.85 -29.00 9.36
CA MET A 1 13.12 -29.55 8.84
C MET A 1 13.15 -29.19 7.36
N PHE A 2 14.15 -28.43 6.88
CA PHE A 2 14.25 -28.01 5.48
C PHE A 2 14.64 -29.21 4.60
N SER A 3 14.25 -29.22 3.32
CA SER A 3 14.74 -30.22 2.37
C SER A 3 16.26 -30.12 2.19
N GLU A 4 16.94 -31.20 1.80
CA GLU A 4 18.40 -31.18 1.54
C GLU A 4 18.79 -30.08 0.54
N SER A 5 17.94 -29.82 -0.46
CA SER A 5 18.10 -28.74 -1.43
C SER A 5 18.02 -27.35 -0.79
N ALA A 6 17.13 -27.14 0.18
CA ALA A 6 16.96 -25.87 0.87
C ALA A 6 18.10 -25.63 1.87
N GLN A 7 18.57 -26.67 2.56
CA GLN A 7 19.71 -26.57 3.48
C GLN A 7 20.98 -26.15 2.74
N LYS A 8 21.24 -26.72 1.56
CA LYS A 8 22.38 -26.32 0.72
C LYS A 8 22.33 -24.83 0.32
N ILE A 9 21.14 -24.31 0.00
CA ILE A 9 20.97 -22.88 -0.34
C ILE A 9 21.18 -21.98 0.88
N ILE A 10 20.69 -22.39 2.06
CA ILE A 10 20.90 -21.67 3.33
C ILE A 10 22.39 -21.55 3.61
N ASP A 11 23.14 -22.64 3.46
CA ASP A 11 24.56 -22.68 3.78
C ASP A 11 25.38 -21.88 2.74
N GLU A 12 25.09 -22.03 1.44
CA GLU A 12 25.86 -21.39 0.36
C GLU A 12 25.54 -19.90 0.15
N ARG A 13 24.29 -19.47 0.34
CA ARG A 13 23.85 -18.09 0.02
C ARG A 13 23.50 -17.24 1.22
N PHE A 14 23.15 -17.86 2.35
CA PHE A 14 22.77 -17.17 3.58
C PHE A 14 23.74 -17.47 4.73
N GLY A 15 24.87 -18.13 4.47
CA GLY A 15 25.91 -18.41 5.46
C GLY A 15 25.43 -19.27 6.63
N GLY A 16 24.43 -20.12 6.42
CA GLY A 16 23.81 -20.93 7.47
C GLY A 16 22.64 -20.23 8.19
N ASP A 17 22.32 -18.97 7.86
CA ASP A 17 21.21 -18.25 8.48
C ASP A 17 19.86 -18.66 7.88
N ALA A 18 19.26 -19.68 8.50
CA ALA A 18 17.94 -20.18 8.13
C ALA A 18 16.83 -19.13 8.29
N LYS A 19 16.96 -18.14 9.20
CA LYS A 19 15.95 -17.07 9.36
C LYS A 19 16.02 -16.11 8.19
N ALA A 20 17.23 -15.70 7.79
CA ALA A 20 17.42 -14.86 6.61
C ALA A 20 16.91 -15.53 5.33
N PHE A 21 17.13 -16.84 5.17
CA PHE A 21 16.56 -17.61 4.06
C PHE A 21 15.02 -17.63 4.09
N VAL A 22 14.41 -17.89 5.25
CA VAL A 22 12.94 -17.90 5.38
C VAL A 22 12.37 -16.52 5.05
N GLN A 23 12.98 -15.43 5.54
CA GLN A 23 12.53 -14.08 5.22
C GLN A 23 12.69 -13.76 3.73
N ALA A 24 13.83 -14.09 3.12
CA ALA A 24 14.04 -13.91 1.68
C ALA A 24 13.05 -14.74 0.84
N HIS A 25 12.73 -15.96 1.28
CA HIS A 25 11.77 -16.83 0.60
C HIS A 25 10.32 -16.32 0.74
N ILE A 26 9.92 -15.82 1.92
CA ILE A 26 8.63 -15.16 2.13
C ILE A 26 8.54 -13.93 1.24
N HIS A 27 9.57 -13.09 1.25
CA HIS A 27 9.64 -11.87 0.45
C HIS A 27 9.59 -12.16 -1.06
N SER A 28 10.30 -13.19 -1.53
CA SER A 28 10.28 -13.63 -2.93
C SER A 28 8.92 -14.20 -3.35
N ARG A 29 8.21 -14.90 -2.48
CA ARG A 29 6.86 -15.39 -2.78
C ARG A 29 5.83 -14.27 -2.85
N ARG A 30 6.00 -13.18 -2.11
CA ARG A 30 5.10 -12.03 -2.15
C ARG A 30 5.08 -11.37 -3.52
N GLY A 31 6.23 -11.24 -4.17
CA GLY A 31 6.33 -10.70 -5.54
C GLY A 31 6.07 -11.72 -6.67
N ALA A 32 5.78 -12.98 -6.34
CA ALA A 32 5.57 -14.01 -7.36
C ALA A 32 4.17 -13.85 -7.99
N LEU A 33 4.15 -13.51 -9.28
CA LEU A 33 2.92 -13.48 -10.06
C LEU A 33 2.37 -14.89 -10.25
N ASN A 34 1.08 -15.05 -10.02
CA ASN A 34 0.37 -16.29 -10.33
C ASN A 34 0.04 -16.31 -11.83
N TRP A 35 0.52 -17.33 -12.54
CA TRP A 35 0.27 -17.49 -13.97
C TRP A 35 -1.22 -17.51 -14.34
N ASN A 36 -2.08 -18.04 -13.46
CA ASN A 36 -3.53 -18.05 -13.72
C ASN A 36 -4.12 -16.64 -13.70
N ASP A 37 -3.60 -15.75 -12.86
CA ASP A 37 -4.07 -14.37 -12.77
C ASP A 37 -3.65 -13.59 -14.03
N ILE A 38 -2.44 -13.84 -14.54
CA ILE A 38 -1.96 -13.29 -15.83
C ILE A 38 -2.87 -13.74 -16.97
N ILE A 39 -3.09 -15.05 -17.10
CA ILE A 39 -3.93 -15.64 -18.17
C ILE A 39 -5.37 -15.11 -18.11
N THR A 40 -5.90 -14.92 -16.91
CA THR A 40 -7.27 -14.40 -16.73
C THR A 40 -7.34 -12.92 -17.08
N SER A 41 -6.37 -12.12 -16.62
CA SER A 41 -6.28 -10.70 -16.95
C SER A 41 -6.19 -10.51 -18.47
N GLU A 42 -5.37 -11.28 -19.20
CA GLU A 42 -5.26 -11.13 -20.66
C GLU A 42 -6.55 -11.48 -21.44
N LYS A 43 -7.44 -12.30 -20.87
CA LYS A 43 -8.66 -12.75 -21.55
C LYS A 43 -9.88 -11.87 -21.31
N VAL A 44 -9.95 -11.21 -20.16
CA VAL A 44 -11.14 -10.48 -19.72
C VAL A 44 -11.00 -9.00 -20.06
N PHE A 45 -11.71 -8.58 -21.11
CA PHE A 45 -11.80 -7.20 -21.61
C PHE A 45 -10.45 -6.44 -21.59
N PRO A 46 -9.42 -6.93 -22.31
CA PRO A 46 -8.07 -6.37 -22.28
C PRO A 46 -8.00 -4.89 -22.67
N GLU A 47 -8.97 -4.39 -23.45
CA GLU A 47 -9.10 -2.99 -23.84
C GLU A 47 -9.28 -2.02 -22.66
N TYR A 48 -9.74 -2.50 -21.49
CA TYR A 48 -9.92 -1.67 -20.29
C TYR A 48 -8.74 -1.72 -19.32
N ALA A 49 -7.60 -2.33 -19.68
CA ALA A 49 -6.45 -2.44 -18.79
C ALA A 49 -5.98 -1.07 -18.25
N SER A 50 -5.71 -0.12 -19.15
CA SER A 50 -5.28 1.24 -18.76
C SER A 50 -6.34 1.97 -17.93
N THR A 51 -7.62 1.77 -18.24
CA THR A 51 -8.72 2.39 -17.48
C THR A 51 -8.77 1.86 -16.04
N VAL A 52 -8.50 0.58 -15.85
CA VAL A 52 -8.44 -0.02 -14.51
C VAL A 52 -7.23 0.48 -13.74
N ASP A 53 -6.07 0.61 -14.38
CA ASP A 53 -4.89 1.21 -13.73
C ASP A 53 -5.18 2.64 -13.25
N ASP A 54 -5.82 3.45 -14.10
CA ASP A 54 -6.23 4.82 -13.76
C ASP A 54 -7.22 4.83 -12.58
N ILE A 55 -8.19 3.91 -12.55
CA ILE A 55 -9.17 3.81 -11.46
C ILE A 55 -8.49 3.41 -10.15
N ILE A 56 -7.58 2.42 -10.18
CA ILE A 56 -6.82 1.99 -9.00
C ILE A 56 -5.99 3.15 -8.46
N GLU A 57 -5.20 3.81 -9.32
CA GLU A 57 -4.36 4.94 -8.91
C GLU A 57 -5.22 6.10 -8.40
N ARG A 58 -6.36 6.38 -9.02
CA ARG A 58 -7.24 7.46 -8.58
C ARG A 58 -7.88 7.17 -7.22
N LEU A 59 -8.36 5.97 -6.97
CA LEU A 59 -9.05 5.65 -5.72
C LEU A 59 -8.07 5.39 -4.56
N LEU A 60 -6.88 4.83 -4.82
CA LEU A 60 -5.83 4.68 -3.81
C LEU A 60 -4.99 5.95 -3.60
N GLY A 61 -4.85 6.76 -4.64
CA GLY A 61 -3.96 7.91 -4.72
C GLY A 61 -2.48 7.56 -4.87
N TYR A 62 -2.16 6.29 -5.13
CA TYR A 62 -0.83 5.80 -5.48
C TYR A 62 -0.95 4.55 -6.35
N SER A 63 0.10 4.21 -7.09
CA SER A 63 0.16 2.97 -7.87
C SER A 63 0.73 1.80 -7.04
N PRO A 64 -0.08 0.81 -6.63
CA PRO A 64 0.41 -0.36 -5.91
C PRO A 64 1.17 -1.31 -6.86
N PRO A 65 2.07 -2.16 -6.34
CA PRO A 65 2.73 -3.19 -7.15
C PRO A 65 1.75 -4.11 -7.89
N THR A 66 2.09 -4.48 -9.14
CA THR A 66 1.24 -5.30 -10.01
C THR A 66 0.81 -6.64 -9.40
N TYR A 67 1.66 -7.28 -8.60
CA TYR A 67 1.29 -8.55 -7.94
C TYR A 67 0.15 -8.42 -6.92
N LEU A 68 -0.15 -7.19 -6.47
CA LEU A 68 -1.29 -6.88 -5.62
C LEU A 68 -2.55 -6.59 -6.43
N THR A 69 -2.44 -5.95 -7.60
CA THR A 69 -3.57 -5.57 -8.46
C THR A 69 -4.07 -6.74 -9.31
N LEU A 70 -3.14 -7.52 -9.85
CA LEU A 70 -3.41 -8.54 -10.87
C LEU A 70 -4.54 -9.52 -10.51
N PRO A 71 -4.66 -10.03 -9.27
CA PRO A 71 -5.76 -10.93 -8.89
C PRO A 71 -7.16 -10.30 -9.01
N TYR A 72 -7.25 -8.97 -9.03
CA TYR A 72 -8.50 -8.21 -9.03
C TYR A 72 -8.78 -7.49 -10.35
N GLU A 73 -7.78 -7.36 -11.23
CA GLU A 73 -7.89 -6.62 -12.49
C GLU A 73 -9.03 -7.11 -13.38
N SER A 74 -9.22 -8.42 -13.54
CA SER A 74 -10.29 -8.97 -14.39
C SER A 74 -11.69 -8.57 -13.89
N PHE A 75 -11.87 -8.50 -12.58
CA PHE A 75 -13.15 -8.07 -11.98
C PHE A 75 -13.39 -6.58 -12.21
N LEU A 76 -12.35 -5.75 -11.98
CA LEU A 76 -12.42 -4.31 -12.24
C LEU A 76 -12.70 -4.02 -13.71
N ARG A 77 -12.10 -4.77 -14.65
CA ARG A 77 -12.39 -4.63 -16.09
C ARG A 77 -13.83 -4.99 -16.43
N ALA A 78 -14.40 -6.01 -15.77
CA ALA A 78 -15.81 -6.34 -15.94
C ALA A 78 -16.75 -5.25 -15.41
N VAL A 79 -16.40 -4.60 -14.29
CA VAL A 79 -17.14 -3.44 -13.75
C VAL A 79 -17.11 -2.27 -14.74
N VAL A 80 -15.93 -1.94 -15.28
CA VAL A 80 -15.78 -0.88 -16.31
C VAL A 80 -16.59 -1.21 -17.57
N TYR A 81 -16.52 -2.45 -18.05
CA TYR A 81 -17.33 -2.89 -19.19
C TYR A 81 -18.84 -2.73 -18.93
N GLY A 82 -19.32 -3.11 -17.74
CA GLY A 82 -20.71 -2.96 -17.33
C GLY A 82 -21.17 -1.50 -17.34
N TYR A 83 -20.30 -0.55 -16.98
CA TYR A 83 -20.62 0.87 -17.09
C TYR A 83 -20.66 1.32 -18.56
N HIS A 84 -19.63 0.98 -19.34
CA HIS A 84 -19.54 1.38 -20.74
C HIS A 84 -20.68 0.86 -21.62
N ASN A 85 -21.24 -0.30 -21.28
CA ASN A 85 -22.38 -0.88 -22.01
C ASN A 85 -23.75 -0.45 -21.45
N GLY A 86 -23.78 0.36 -20.38
CA GLY A 86 -25.00 0.87 -19.76
C GLY A 86 -25.73 -0.12 -18.85
N SER A 87 -25.09 -1.23 -18.44
CA SER A 87 -25.68 -2.20 -17.50
C SER A 87 -25.65 -1.74 -16.05
N ILE A 88 -24.71 -0.86 -15.70
CA ILE A 88 -24.62 -0.20 -14.39
C ILE A 88 -24.39 1.30 -14.56
N SER A 89 -24.84 2.07 -13.59
CA SER A 89 -24.60 3.51 -13.48
C SER A 89 -23.15 3.82 -13.09
N GLN A 90 -22.76 5.09 -13.20
CA GLN A 90 -21.45 5.56 -12.77
C GLN A 90 -21.24 5.38 -11.25
N ASP A 91 -22.28 5.62 -10.46
CA ASP A 91 -22.21 5.48 -9.00
C ASP A 91 -21.99 4.02 -8.61
N GLU A 92 -22.74 3.09 -9.22
CA GLU A 92 -22.55 1.65 -9.03
C GLU A 92 -21.16 1.17 -9.48
N MET A 93 -20.62 1.72 -10.57
CA MET A 93 -19.26 1.43 -11.02
C MET A 93 -18.22 1.85 -9.96
N LEU A 94 -18.39 3.03 -9.37
CA LEU A 94 -17.49 3.54 -8.33
C LEU A 94 -17.58 2.71 -7.05
N GLU A 95 -18.80 2.41 -6.58
CA GLU A 95 -19.03 1.59 -5.38
C GLU A 95 -18.41 0.19 -5.54
N GLN A 96 -18.68 -0.50 -6.64
CA GLN A 96 -18.10 -1.83 -6.90
C GLN A 96 -16.57 -1.77 -7.06
N SER A 97 -16.04 -0.73 -7.69
CA SER A 97 -14.59 -0.56 -7.83
C SER A 97 -13.94 -0.35 -6.46
N GLU A 98 -14.56 0.45 -5.58
CA GLU A 98 -14.06 0.71 -4.22
C GLU A 98 -13.93 -0.59 -3.42
N GLU A 99 -14.87 -1.53 -3.54
CA GLU A 99 -14.80 -2.82 -2.85
C GLU A 99 -13.55 -3.61 -3.23
N TYR A 100 -13.24 -3.76 -4.52
CA TYR A 100 -12.04 -4.46 -4.97
C TYR A 100 -10.76 -3.71 -4.63
N ILE A 101 -10.79 -2.38 -4.68
CA ILE A 101 -9.62 -1.55 -4.39
C ILE A 101 -9.31 -1.56 -2.88
N LYS A 102 -10.32 -1.67 -2.02
CA LYS A 102 -10.12 -1.95 -0.59
C LYS A 102 -9.39 -3.27 -0.36
N LEU A 103 -9.66 -4.31 -1.15
CA LEU A 103 -8.95 -5.58 -1.08
C LEU A 103 -7.48 -5.44 -1.52
N ILE A 104 -7.22 -4.69 -2.59
CA ILE A 104 -5.85 -4.35 -3.03
C ILE A 104 -5.10 -3.63 -1.90
N ARG A 105 -5.70 -2.58 -1.33
CA ARG A 105 -5.13 -1.82 -0.21
C ARG A 105 -4.89 -2.71 1.01
N ASN A 106 -5.82 -3.59 1.38
CA ASN A 106 -5.63 -4.50 2.52
C ASN A 106 -4.43 -5.42 2.33
N LYS A 107 -4.22 -5.89 1.10
CA LYS A 107 -3.07 -6.72 0.76
C LYS A 107 -1.76 -5.91 0.78
N ASP A 108 -1.77 -4.66 0.34
CA ASP A 108 -0.61 -3.76 0.49
C ASP A 108 -0.31 -3.44 1.97
N MET A 109 -1.35 -3.38 2.81
CA MET A 109 -1.21 -3.11 4.24
C MET A 109 -0.82 -4.34 5.08
N GLU A 110 -0.77 -5.54 4.51
CA GLU A 110 -0.50 -6.78 5.25
C GLU A 110 0.83 -6.71 6.01
N ASP A 111 1.85 -6.13 5.40
CA ASP A 111 3.18 -5.95 6.00
C ASP A 111 3.23 -4.91 7.13
N TYR A 112 2.17 -4.13 7.29
CA TYR A 112 2.03 -3.13 8.35
C TYR A 112 0.88 -3.46 9.31
N SER A 113 0.30 -4.66 9.21
CA SER A 113 -0.91 -5.07 9.94
C SER A 113 -0.65 -5.70 11.31
N TYR A 114 0.56 -5.54 11.85
CA TYR A 114 0.91 -6.02 13.18
C TYR A 114 0.58 -4.98 14.27
N LEU A 115 0.16 -5.44 15.44
CA LEU A 115 -0.32 -4.58 16.52
C LEU A 115 0.81 -3.79 17.22
N TYR A 116 2.02 -4.36 17.26
CA TYR A 116 3.14 -3.77 17.99
C TYR A 116 4.40 -3.77 17.15
N HIS A 117 5.11 -2.65 17.13
CA HIS A 117 6.47 -2.60 16.59
C HIS A 117 7.43 -3.35 17.52
N SER A 118 8.36 -4.06 16.92
CA SER A 118 9.53 -4.62 17.58
C SER A 118 10.45 -3.52 18.12
N ARG A 119 11.33 -3.89 19.05
CA ARG A 119 12.32 -2.94 19.59
C ARG A 119 13.28 -2.49 18.49
N GLU A 120 13.60 -3.38 17.58
CA GLU A 120 14.48 -3.17 16.42
C GLU A 120 13.90 -2.11 15.47
N GLU A 121 12.59 -2.15 15.20
CA GLU A 121 11.91 -1.13 14.38
C GLU A 121 11.91 0.24 15.05
N TYR A 122 11.69 0.32 16.36
CA TYR A 122 11.84 1.59 17.08
C TYR A 122 13.28 2.09 17.07
N GLN A 123 14.25 1.20 17.23
CA GLN A 123 15.66 1.58 17.15
C GLN A 123 16.00 2.14 15.75
N GLN A 124 15.57 1.44 14.70
CA GLN A 124 15.70 1.92 13.32
C GLN A 124 15.06 3.29 13.14
N TYR A 125 13.88 3.54 13.70
CA TYR A 125 13.21 4.84 13.63
C TYR A 125 14.05 6.00 14.18
N PHE A 126 14.82 5.77 15.26
CA PHE A 126 15.66 6.81 15.86
C PHE A 126 17.02 6.95 15.16
N GLU A 127 17.56 5.88 14.60
CA GLU A 127 18.92 5.84 14.04
C GLU A 127 18.96 6.04 12.52
N TYR A 128 17.90 5.69 11.79
CA TYR A 128 17.86 5.73 10.35
C TYR A 128 17.45 7.11 9.82
N LEU A 129 18.39 7.75 9.11
CA LEU A 129 18.24 9.07 8.49
C LEU A 129 17.60 10.11 9.45
N PRO A 130 18.21 10.32 10.63
CA PRO A 130 17.64 11.16 11.68
C PRO A 130 17.42 12.61 11.23
N GLU A 131 18.19 13.11 10.27
CA GLU A 131 18.07 14.44 9.69
C GLU A 131 16.71 14.72 9.03
N TYR A 132 16.02 13.67 8.53
CA TYR A 132 14.70 13.81 7.91
C TYR A 132 13.54 13.60 8.88
N LYS A 133 13.80 13.17 10.11
CA LYS A 133 12.77 12.80 11.08
C LYS A 133 11.74 13.90 11.31
N GLU A 134 12.18 15.08 11.70
CA GLU A 134 11.28 16.20 11.96
C GLU A 134 10.59 16.71 10.70
N VAL A 135 11.25 16.62 9.54
CA VAL A 135 10.66 17.02 8.25
C VAL A 135 9.46 16.14 7.92
N VAL A 136 9.62 14.81 8.03
CA VAL A 136 8.52 13.87 7.75
C VAL A 136 7.40 13.99 8.75
N LYS A 137 7.75 14.07 10.04
CA LYS A 137 6.78 14.24 11.11
C LYS A 137 5.92 15.48 10.88
N ASN A 138 6.55 16.63 10.64
CA ASN A 138 5.83 17.89 10.39
C ASN A 138 4.96 17.81 9.12
N ARG A 139 5.45 17.13 8.07
CA ARG A 139 4.70 16.91 6.84
C ARG A 139 3.43 16.10 7.07
N PHE A 140 3.50 15.00 7.81
CA PHE A 140 2.32 14.21 8.15
C PHE A 140 1.38 14.95 9.09
N THR A 141 1.90 15.64 10.11
CA THR A 141 1.08 16.48 10.99
C THR A 141 0.27 17.51 10.19
N LYS A 142 0.89 18.13 9.18
CA LYS A 142 0.21 19.08 8.29
C LYS A 142 -0.92 18.43 7.49
N PHE A 143 -0.67 17.27 6.87
CA PHE A 143 -1.68 16.62 6.02
C PHE A 143 -2.80 15.93 6.81
N LEU A 144 -2.49 15.39 7.98
CA LEU A 144 -3.45 14.75 8.86
C LEU A 144 -4.29 15.77 9.66
N GLY A 145 -3.72 16.94 9.93
CA GLY A 145 -4.30 17.96 10.82
C GLY A 145 -4.06 17.69 12.30
N TYR A 146 -3.31 16.64 12.63
CA TYR A 146 -2.91 16.27 13.99
C TYR A 146 -1.60 15.50 13.93
N GLU A 147 -0.86 15.48 15.05
CA GLU A 147 0.34 14.66 15.18
C GLU A 147 -0.06 13.20 15.44
N PRO A 148 0.24 12.25 14.53
CA PRO A 148 -0.09 10.86 14.76
C PRO A 148 0.74 10.28 15.92
N LYS A 149 0.15 9.34 16.68
CA LYS A 149 0.90 8.61 17.71
C LYS A 149 2.03 7.84 17.04
N LEU A 150 3.18 7.77 17.72
CA LEU A 150 4.38 7.16 17.14
C LEU A 150 4.13 5.70 16.72
N GLU A 151 3.42 4.91 17.53
CA GLU A 151 3.05 3.52 17.21
C GLU A 151 2.20 3.35 15.94
N HIS A 152 1.58 4.41 15.43
CA HIS A 152 0.85 4.41 14.16
C HIS A 152 1.76 4.80 13.00
N SER A 153 2.79 5.62 13.24
CA SER A 153 3.57 6.28 12.18
C SER A 153 4.98 5.74 11.93
N VAL A 154 5.56 4.92 12.83
CA VAL A 154 6.96 4.45 12.76
C VAL A 154 7.38 4.07 11.33
N ILE A 155 6.72 3.08 10.72
CA ILE A 155 7.12 2.56 9.41
C ILE A 155 6.81 3.53 8.29
N ALA A 156 5.67 4.22 8.34
CA ALA A 156 5.30 5.22 7.34
C ALA A 156 6.35 6.35 7.28
N GLU A 157 6.85 6.78 8.44
CA GLU A 157 7.92 7.77 8.52
C GLU A 157 9.23 7.24 7.95
N ILE A 158 9.66 6.02 8.33
CA ILE A 158 10.88 5.39 7.80
C ILE A 158 10.83 5.29 6.27
N LEU A 159 9.74 4.75 5.71
CA LEU A 159 9.57 4.59 4.26
C LEU A 159 9.63 5.93 3.52
N THR A 160 9.08 6.98 4.11
CA THR A 160 9.11 8.32 3.50
C THR A 160 10.52 8.90 3.57
N ARG A 161 11.28 8.63 4.65
CA ARG A 161 12.70 8.99 4.73
C ARG A 161 13.53 8.32 3.64
N GLU A 162 13.27 7.04 3.37
CA GLU A 162 13.92 6.32 2.25
C GLU A 162 13.64 6.97 0.89
N CYS A 163 12.41 7.46 0.69
CA CYS A 163 12.06 8.14 -0.55
C CYS A 163 12.84 9.45 -0.76
N PHE A 164 13.22 10.17 0.32
CA PHE A 164 14.10 11.36 0.19
C PHE A 164 15.49 11.00 -0.30
N VAL A 165 16.08 9.93 0.23
CA VAL A 165 17.45 9.54 -0.14
C VAL A 165 17.53 9.02 -1.56
N GLN A 166 16.46 8.41 -2.05
CA GLN A 166 16.42 7.84 -3.39
C GLN A 166 16.06 8.86 -4.48
N ASP A 167 16.00 10.17 -4.15
CA ASP A 167 15.56 11.26 -5.04
C ASP A 167 14.26 10.95 -5.79
N ARG A 168 13.38 10.13 -5.18
CA ARG A 168 12.18 9.63 -5.86
C ARG A 168 11.12 10.71 -6.06
N PHE A 169 11.22 11.84 -5.34
CA PHE A 169 10.45 13.05 -5.61
C PHE A 169 11.05 14.27 -4.90
N ILE A 170 10.79 15.46 -5.44
CA ILE A 170 11.09 16.74 -4.80
C ILE A 170 9.95 17.09 -3.85
N LEU A 171 10.26 17.42 -2.59
CA LEU A 171 9.30 17.99 -1.65
C LEU A 171 8.83 19.35 -2.16
N GLN A 172 7.69 19.37 -2.83
CA GLN A 172 6.95 20.61 -2.99
C GLN A 172 6.11 20.79 -1.74
N GLU A 173 6.33 21.90 -1.03
CA GLU A 173 5.55 22.22 0.16
C GLU A 173 4.07 22.33 -0.20
N GLY A 174 3.22 21.64 0.57
CA GLY A 174 1.76 21.70 0.38
C GLY A 174 1.20 20.77 -0.69
N ILE A 175 2.02 20.10 -1.50
CA ILE A 175 1.55 19.15 -2.52
C ILE A 175 1.73 17.72 -1.99
N LEU A 176 0.66 16.93 -2.00
CA LEU A 176 0.67 15.50 -1.67
C LEU A 176 1.26 14.70 -2.85
N SER A 177 2.32 13.95 -2.59
CA SER A 177 2.83 12.94 -3.53
C SER A 177 2.12 11.60 -3.33
N GLN A 178 2.25 10.69 -4.29
CA GLN A 178 1.76 9.31 -4.13
C GLN A 178 2.40 8.61 -2.92
N ALA A 179 3.68 8.88 -2.64
CA ALA A 179 4.37 8.35 -1.46
C ALA A 179 3.75 8.87 -0.15
N ASP A 180 3.38 10.15 -0.11
CA ASP A 180 2.68 10.72 1.06
C ASP A 180 1.32 10.05 1.26
N ILE A 181 0.55 9.87 0.18
CA ILE A 181 -0.77 9.25 0.27
C ILE A 181 -0.65 7.81 0.76
N ARG A 182 0.33 7.04 0.25
CA ARG A 182 0.59 5.68 0.74
C ARG A 182 0.99 5.68 2.21
N ALA A 183 1.88 6.57 2.63
CA ALA A 183 2.31 6.67 4.03
C ALA A 183 1.17 7.08 4.97
N ILE A 184 0.32 8.03 4.57
CA ILE A 184 -0.88 8.42 5.31
C ILE A 184 -1.87 7.25 5.37
N THR A 185 -2.00 6.48 4.29
CA THR A 185 -2.81 5.25 4.27
C THR A 185 -2.32 4.24 5.30
N ILE A 186 -1.01 4.03 5.42
CA ILE A 186 -0.41 3.18 6.45
C ILE A 186 -0.77 3.70 7.84
N ILE A 187 -0.58 5.00 8.11
CA ILE A 187 -0.87 5.61 9.41
C ILE A 187 -2.33 5.40 9.80
N LYS A 188 -3.26 5.74 8.89
CA LYS A 188 -4.70 5.64 9.14
C LYS A 188 -5.19 4.21 9.27
N TYR A 189 -4.67 3.30 8.45
CA TYR A 189 -4.98 1.88 8.59
C TYR A 189 -4.49 1.34 9.94
N ARG A 190 -3.27 1.68 10.36
CA ARG A 190 -2.71 1.28 11.66
C ARG A 190 -3.47 1.87 12.85
N GLU A 191 -3.89 3.13 12.76
CA GLU A 191 -4.72 3.78 13.78
C GLU A 191 -6.01 2.99 14.02
N VAL A 192 -6.76 2.69 12.95
CA VAL A 192 -7.99 1.89 13.05
C VAL A 192 -7.70 0.46 13.51
N LEU A 193 -6.64 -0.16 13.00
CA LEU A 193 -6.24 -1.52 13.37
C LEU A 193 -5.95 -1.66 14.87
N ILE A 194 -5.19 -0.71 15.43
CA ILE A 194 -4.80 -0.73 16.85
C ILE A 194 -5.99 -0.41 17.75
N GLU A 195 -6.84 0.53 17.34
CA GLU A 195 -7.92 1.02 18.19
C GLU A 195 -9.21 0.19 18.09
N LEU A 196 -9.53 -0.32 16.90
CA LEU A 196 -10.81 -0.99 16.59
C LEU A 196 -10.64 -2.42 16.06
N GLY A 197 -9.42 -2.82 15.67
CA GLY A 197 -9.12 -4.16 15.18
C GLY A 197 -9.14 -4.28 13.66
N ARG A 198 -8.72 -5.46 13.17
CA ARG A 198 -8.45 -5.70 11.75
C ARG A 198 -9.70 -5.61 10.87
N GLU A 199 -10.84 -6.07 11.38
CA GLU A 199 -12.09 -6.04 10.61
C GLU A 199 -12.50 -4.61 10.25
N GLU A 200 -12.36 -3.69 11.20
CA GLU A 200 -12.67 -2.27 10.98
C GLU A 200 -11.61 -1.57 10.12
N ALA A 201 -10.34 -1.94 10.29
CA ALA A 201 -9.27 -1.44 9.42
C ALA A 201 -9.48 -1.87 7.96
N ASP A 202 -9.88 -3.12 7.75
CA ASP A 202 -10.15 -3.67 6.43
C ASP A 202 -11.35 -3.00 5.74
N LYS A 203 -12.29 -2.44 6.51
CA LYS A 203 -13.46 -1.70 6.00
C LYS A 203 -13.23 -0.18 5.89
N SER A 204 -12.13 0.33 6.46
CA SER A 204 -11.88 1.78 6.52
C SER A 204 -11.92 2.43 5.12
N PRO A 205 -12.32 3.71 5.01
CA PRO A 205 -12.35 4.41 3.74
C PRO A 205 -10.98 4.48 3.05
N LEU A 206 -11.00 4.66 1.72
CA LEU A 206 -9.78 4.93 0.94
C LEU A 206 -9.34 6.38 1.14
N ILE A 207 -8.14 6.56 1.70
CA ILE A 207 -7.62 7.88 2.13
C ILE A 207 -7.55 8.90 1.00
N ALA A 208 -7.21 8.51 -0.23
CA ALA A 208 -7.13 9.46 -1.33
C ALA A 208 -8.47 10.11 -1.65
N MET A 209 -9.59 9.41 -1.44
CA MET A 209 -10.92 10.01 -1.59
C MET A 209 -11.14 11.06 -0.51
N GLU A 210 -10.86 10.75 0.75
CA GLU A 210 -11.01 11.68 1.87
C GLU A 210 -10.14 12.94 1.73
N LEU A 211 -8.88 12.77 1.33
CA LEU A 211 -7.93 13.89 1.17
C LEU A 211 -8.33 14.81 0.01
N ARG A 212 -8.83 14.27 -1.13
CA ARG A 212 -9.34 15.09 -2.24
C ARG A 212 -10.52 15.95 -1.79
N TYR A 213 -11.46 15.40 -1.02
CA TYR A 213 -12.58 16.17 -0.49
C TYR A 213 -12.12 17.29 0.45
N ARG A 214 -11.09 17.07 1.26
CA ARG A 214 -10.57 18.11 2.15
C ARG A 214 -9.91 19.26 1.40
N VAL A 215 -9.05 18.96 0.42
CA VAL A 215 -8.36 19.99 -0.39
C VAL A 215 -9.37 20.86 -1.13
N LEU A 216 -10.37 20.25 -1.76
CA LEU A 216 -11.43 20.98 -2.48
C LEU A 216 -12.32 21.85 -1.58
N ASN A 217 -12.42 21.52 -0.29
CA ASN A 217 -13.24 22.26 0.67
C ASN A 217 -12.45 23.30 1.50
N THR A 218 -11.12 23.29 1.44
CA THR A 218 -10.27 24.33 2.06
C THR A 218 -9.98 25.51 1.15
N GLU A 219 -10.39 25.46 -0.12
CA GLU A 219 -10.27 26.56 -1.10
C GLU A 219 -11.54 27.44 -1.23
N ASN A 220 -12.53 27.29 -0.32
CA ASN A 220 -13.71 28.16 -0.24
C ASN A 220 -13.74 29.01 1.05
#